data_AF-A0A966XHW9-F1
#
_entry.id   AF-A0A966XHW9-F1
#
_cell.length_a   1.000
_cell.length_b   1.000
_cell.length_c   1.000
_cell.angle_alpha   90.00
_cell.angle_beta   90.00
_cell.angle_gamma   90.00
#
_symmetry.space_group_name_H-M   'P 1'
#
loop_
_entity.id
_entity.type
_entity.pdbx_description
1 polymer ?
#
loop_
_entity_poly.entity_id
_entity_poly.type
_entity_poly.pdbx_seq_one_letter_code
_entity_poly.pdbx_strand_id
1 'polypeptide(L)'
;MEKAGLPPLPRDIFQALMSLSRSLEPGDFQQTLDKIALYKLNDETPITIEDIELCAPLSHEAAIDDILNCVAEGKAQDIGPIMGRLVSQGIQPVALCIGASRHFKTLFKIAADPAGPGAGIGRLRPPVFGPRRDRLMRQAQGWGVSKSKQAVEMLADLDLTLRSAGQTAPAAALTERALIRLAMMVRR
;
A
#
# COMPACT_ATOMS: atom_id res chain seq x y z
N MET A 1 -26.11 7.20 5.56
CA MET A 1 -25.97 8.67 5.65
C MET A 1 -26.83 9.22 6.78
N GLU A 2 -28.16 9.05 6.77
CA GLU A 2 -29.03 9.45 7.89
C GLU A 2 -28.61 8.84 9.23
N LYS A 3 -28.27 7.55 9.26
CA LYS A 3 -27.79 6.87 10.47
C LYS A 3 -26.49 7.46 11.05
N ALA A 4 -25.66 8.08 10.21
CA ALA A 4 -24.41 8.73 10.59
C ALA A 4 -24.59 10.24 10.86
N GLY A 5 -25.82 10.79 10.77
CA GLY A 5 -26.10 12.20 11.04
C GLY A 5 -25.60 13.17 9.97
N LEU A 6 -25.26 12.70 8.76
CA LEU A 6 -24.76 13.58 7.69
C LEU A 6 -25.90 14.44 7.09
N PRO A 7 -25.65 15.74 6.83
CA PRO A 7 -26.62 16.62 6.18
C PRO A 7 -26.86 16.20 4.71
N PRO A 8 -27.88 16.75 4.03
CA PRO A 8 -28.11 16.53 2.61
C PRO A 8 -26.87 16.90 1.80
N LEU A 9 -26.32 15.95 1.04
CA LEU A 9 -25.06 16.13 0.33
C LEU A 9 -25.28 16.56 -1.13
N PRO A 10 -24.43 17.46 -1.65
CA PRO A 10 -24.33 17.71 -3.09
C PRO A 10 -24.09 16.42 -3.89
N ARG A 11 -24.53 16.42 -5.16
CA ARG A 11 -24.56 15.20 -6.00
C ARG A 11 -23.17 14.61 -6.26
N ASP A 12 -22.16 15.46 -6.42
CA ASP A 12 -20.75 15.12 -6.58
C ASP A 12 -20.16 14.46 -5.32
N ILE A 13 -20.44 15.02 -4.15
CA ILE A 13 -20.04 14.45 -2.85
C ILE A 13 -20.71 13.09 -2.62
N PHE A 14 -22.00 12.99 -2.95
CA PHE A 14 -22.72 11.72 -2.89
C PHE A 14 -22.11 10.67 -3.82
N GLN A 15 -21.74 11.05 -5.05
CA GLN A 15 -21.06 10.16 -5.98
C GLN A 15 -19.69 9.69 -5.47
N ALA A 16 -18.92 10.58 -4.85
CA ALA A 16 -17.64 10.23 -4.22
C ALA A 16 -17.82 9.19 -3.11
N LEU A 17 -18.80 9.37 -2.22
CA LEU A 17 -19.13 8.40 -1.16
C LEU A 17 -19.61 7.06 -1.73
N MET A 18 -20.41 7.07 -2.80
CA MET A 18 -20.86 5.85 -3.47
C MET A 18 -19.73 5.12 -4.21
N SER A 19 -18.70 5.84 -4.67
CA SER A 19 -17.47 5.22 -5.16
C SER A 19 -16.70 4.56 -4.01
N LEU A 20 -16.58 5.26 -2.89
CA LEU A 20 -15.91 4.76 -1.68
C LEU A 20 -16.58 3.48 -1.14
N SER A 21 -17.91 3.44 -1.14
CA SER A 21 -18.68 2.28 -0.67
C SER A 21 -18.47 1.02 -1.50
N ARG A 22 -18.02 1.15 -2.76
CA ARG A 22 -17.72 0.02 -3.66
C ARG A 22 -16.30 -0.49 -3.48
N SER A 23 -15.41 0.35 -2.96
CA SER A 23 -14.01 0.02 -2.69
C SER A 23 -13.75 -0.46 -1.26
N LEU A 24 -14.69 -0.26 -0.34
CA LEU A 24 -14.56 -0.57 1.07
C LEU A 24 -15.49 -1.70 1.49
N GLU A 25 -15.07 -2.45 2.51
CA GLU A 25 -15.99 -3.36 3.19
C GLU A 25 -17.10 -2.56 3.90
N PRO A 26 -18.30 -3.14 4.09
CA PRO A 26 -19.42 -2.43 4.71
C PRO A 26 -19.11 -1.82 6.08
N GLY A 27 -18.25 -2.47 6.88
CA GLY A 27 -17.82 -1.97 8.19
C GLY A 27 -16.91 -0.74 8.09
N ASP A 28 -15.90 -0.79 7.21
CA ASP A 28 -14.98 0.32 6.97
C ASP A 28 -15.71 1.54 6.39
N PHE A 29 -16.67 1.30 5.50
CA PHE A 29 -17.52 2.37 4.96
C PHE A 29 -18.35 3.03 6.06
N GLN A 30 -18.96 2.26 6.98
CA GLN A 30 -19.70 2.83 8.11
C GLN A 30 -18.80 3.68 9.02
N GLN A 31 -17.64 3.16 9.41
CA GLN A 31 -16.68 3.92 10.24
C GLN A 31 -16.21 5.20 9.54
N THR A 32 -16.06 5.16 8.22
CA THR A 32 -15.69 6.35 7.43
C THR A 32 -16.78 7.40 7.47
N LEU A 33 -18.05 7.01 7.33
CA LEU A 33 -19.18 7.95 7.45
C LEU A 33 -19.24 8.57 8.85
N ASP A 34 -19.02 7.79 9.89
CA ASP A 34 -19.01 8.28 11.27
C ASP A 34 -17.83 9.25 11.51
N LYS A 35 -16.66 8.94 10.93
CA LYS A 35 -15.48 9.82 10.99
C LYS A 35 -15.70 11.13 10.25
N ILE A 36 -16.34 11.12 9.07
CA ILE A 36 -16.72 12.34 8.34
C ILE A 36 -17.68 13.19 9.18
N ALA A 37 -18.69 12.56 9.81
CA ALA A 37 -19.63 13.26 10.66
C ALA A 37 -18.95 13.90 11.88
N LEU A 38 -18.00 13.21 12.51
CA LEU A 38 -17.19 13.75 13.60
C LEU A 38 -16.23 14.85 13.15
N TYR A 39 -15.64 14.72 11.96
CA TYR A 39 -14.71 15.71 11.39
C TYR A 39 -15.40 17.05 11.12
N LYS A 40 -16.67 17.00 10.66
CA LYS A 40 -17.50 18.19 10.40
C LYS A 40 -18.34 18.62 11.61
N LEU A 41 -18.09 18.03 12.79
CA LEU A 41 -18.85 18.37 13.99
C LEU A 41 -18.56 19.82 14.39
N ASN A 42 -19.60 20.66 14.39
CA ASN A 42 -19.54 22.11 14.59
C ASN A 42 -18.83 22.91 13.48
N ASP A 43 -18.66 22.33 12.29
CA ASP A 43 -18.21 23.04 11.09
C ASP A 43 -19.40 23.28 10.15
N GLU A 44 -19.76 24.54 9.94
CA GLU A 44 -20.89 24.94 9.09
C GLU A 44 -20.56 24.92 7.59
N THR A 45 -19.29 24.72 7.23
CA THR A 45 -18.90 24.67 5.81
C THR A 45 -19.36 23.35 5.17
N PRO A 46 -19.77 23.35 3.88
CA PRO A 46 -20.17 22.14 3.18
C PRO A 46 -19.06 21.08 3.19
N ILE A 47 -19.45 19.80 3.23
CA ILE A 47 -18.52 18.68 3.07
C ILE A 47 -17.89 18.75 1.67
N THR A 48 -16.57 18.72 1.62
CA THR A 48 -15.80 18.73 0.37
C THR A 48 -15.25 17.35 0.03
N ILE A 49 -14.72 17.20 -1.19
CA ILE A 49 -14.02 15.97 -1.60
C ILE A 49 -12.76 15.76 -0.75
N GLU A 50 -12.05 16.84 -0.41
CA GLU A 50 -10.85 16.79 0.44
C GLU A 50 -11.17 16.27 1.84
N ASP A 51 -12.31 16.68 2.42
CA ASP A 51 -12.77 16.15 3.72
C ASP A 51 -13.01 14.63 3.68
N ILE A 52 -13.57 14.13 2.57
CA ILE A 52 -13.76 12.69 2.35
C ILE A 52 -12.41 11.99 2.24
N GLU A 53 -11.44 12.55 1.52
CA GLU A 53 -10.10 11.97 1.39
C GLU A 53 -9.36 11.91 2.73
N LEU A 54 -9.45 12.96 3.56
CA LEU A 54 -8.87 13.01 4.91
C LEU A 54 -9.53 12.00 5.87
N CYS A 55 -10.82 11.76 5.67
CA CYS A 55 -11.59 10.83 6.50
C CYS A 55 -11.59 9.40 5.98
N ALA A 56 -11.23 9.18 4.71
CA ALA A 56 -11.17 7.86 4.10
C ALA A 56 -10.38 6.89 4.98
N PRO A 57 -10.81 5.64 5.09
CA PRO A 57 -10.12 4.67 5.90
C PRO A 57 -8.82 4.33 5.20
N LEU A 58 -7.72 4.41 5.94
CA LEU A 58 -6.48 3.78 5.53
C LEU A 58 -6.70 2.29 5.62
N SER A 59 -7.07 1.64 4.50
CA SER A 59 -7.02 0.19 4.43
C SER A 59 -5.60 -0.24 4.79
N HIS A 60 -5.47 -1.22 5.70
CA HIS A 60 -4.17 -1.78 6.05
C HIS A 60 -3.43 -2.24 4.79
N GLU A 61 -4.16 -2.76 3.79
CA GLU A 61 -3.60 -3.11 2.48
C GLU A 61 -3.14 -1.89 1.68
N ALA A 62 -3.89 -0.78 1.68
CA ALA A 62 -3.49 0.45 0.99
C ALA A 62 -2.24 1.07 1.64
N ALA A 63 -2.18 1.10 2.98
CA ALA A 63 -1.04 1.61 3.72
C ALA A 63 0.22 0.74 3.55
N ILE A 64 0.04 -0.58 3.43
CA ILE A 64 1.10 -1.50 3.03
C ILE A 64 1.51 -1.21 1.58
N ASP A 65 0.58 -1.10 0.63
CA ASP A 65 0.91 -0.80 -0.77
C ASP A 65 1.68 0.52 -0.92
N ASP A 66 1.40 1.54 -0.09
CA ASP A 66 2.12 2.81 -0.09
C ASP A 66 3.59 2.67 0.33
N ILE A 67 3.88 1.98 1.43
CA ILE A 67 5.28 1.73 1.82
C ILE A 67 6.00 0.86 0.80
N LEU A 68 5.32 -0.10 0.17
CA LEU A 68 5.92 -0.94 -0.87
C LEU A 68 6.24 -0.14 -2.14
N ASN A 69 5.37 0.78 -2.54
CA ASN A 69 5.65 1.72 -3.63
C ASN A 69 6.85 2.60 -3.29
N CYS A 70 6.92 3.13 -2.07
CA CYS A 70 8.05 3.90 -1.58
C CYS A 70 9.38 3.12 -1.70
N VAL A 71 9.38 1.85 -1.28
CA VAL A 71 10.53 0.96 -1.37
C VAL A 71 10.90 0.67 -2.83
N ALA A 72 9.94 0.32 -3.67
CA ALA A 72 10.16 0.00 -5.08
C ALA A 72 10.61 1.23 -5.90
N GLU A 73 10.27 2.44 -5.45
CA GLU A 73 10.71 3.71 -6.06
C GLU A 73 12.03 4.24 -5.47
N GLY A 74 12.64 3.53 -4.51
CA GLY A 74 13.94 3.89 -3.95
C GLY A 74 13.93 5.10 -3.02
N LYS A 75 12.77 5.42 -2.43
CA LYS A 75 12.58 6.56 -1.51
C LYS A 75 12.98 6.18 -0.08
N ALA A 76 14.24 5.79 0.10
CA ALA A 76 14.73 5.24 1.37
C ALA A 76 14.50 6.17 2.58
N GLN A 77 14.57 7.48 2.38
CA GLN A 77 14.36 8.48 3.43
C GLN A 77 12.92 8.50 3.98
N ASP A 78 11.93 8.06 3.19
CA ASP A 78 10.52 8.09 3.58
C ASP A 78 10.11 6.80 4.33
N ILE A 79 10.94 5.74 4.28
CA ILE A 79 10.59 4.42 4.84
C ILE A 79 10.44 4.46 6.35
N GLY A 80 11.39 5.05 7.08
CA GLY A 80 11.37 5.06 8.55
C GLY A 80 10.12 5.76 9.13
N PRO A 81 9.80 6.99 8.71
CA PRO A 81 8.57 7.67 9.14
C PRO A 81 7.29 6.89 8.83
N ILE A 82 7.21 6.25 7.66
CA ILE A 82 6.05 5.42 7.30
C ILE A 82 6.00 4.16 8.17
N MET A 83 7.13 3.48 8.37
CA MET A 83 7.22 2.30 9.23
C MET A 83 6.74 2.57 10.66
N GLY A 84 7.19 3.68 11.27
CA GLY A 84 6.76 4.08 12.60
C GLY A 84 5.25 4.26 12.68
N ARG A 85 4.64 4.88 11.67
CA ARG A 85 3.19 5.03 11.58
C ARG A 85 2.48 3.68 11.45
N LEU A 86 2.90 2.81 10.52
CA LEU A 86 2.27 1.51 10.30
C LEU A 86 2.33 0.61 11.56
N VAL A 87 3.46 0.59 12.25
CA VAL A 87 3.60 -0.16 13.50
C VAL A 87 2.71 0.42 14.60
N SER A 88 2.59 1.74 14.70
CA SER A 88 1.68 2.39 15.66
C SER A 88 0.20 2.08 15.40
N GLN A 89 -0.15 1.79 14.14
CA GLN A 89 -1.48 1.34 13.72
C GLN A 89 -1.70 -0.17 13.92
N GLY A 90 -0.72 -0.90 14.45
CA GLY A 90 -0.82 -2.33 14.73
C GLY A 90 -0.46 -3.24 13.54
N ILE A 91 0.02 -2.70 12.42
CA ILE A 91 0.48 -3.50 11.29
C ILE A 91 1.69 -4.32 11.69
N GLN A 92 1.56 -5.64 11.53
CA GLN A 92 2.59 -6.58 11.92
C GLN A 92 3.74 -6.61 10.89
N PRO A 93 5.01 -6.69 11.33
CA PRO A 93 6.16 -6.81 10.43
C PRO A 93 6.05 -7.96 9.43
N VAL A 94 5.43 -9.08 9.84
CA VAL A 94 5.16 -10.23 8.97
C VAL A 94 4.22 -9.86 7.81
N ALA A 95 3.20 -9.03 8.06
CA ALA A 95 2.28 -8.58 7.01
C ALA A 95 3.00 -7.73 5.95
N LEU A 96 3.92 -6.86 6.38
CA LEU A 96 4.78 -6.08 5.49
C LEU A 96 5.69 -6.97 4.64
N CYS A 97 6.27 -8.01 5.25
CA CYS A 97 7.11 -8.97 4.54
C CYS A 97 6.32 -9.76 3.48
N ILE A 98 5.09 -10.17 3.79
CA ILE A 98 4.18 -10.84 2.84
C ILE A 98 3.84 -9.90 1.68
N GLY A 99 3.45 -8.66 1.98
CA GLY A 99 3.14 -7.64 0.97
C GLY A 99 4.32 -7.38 0.05
N ALA A 100 5.50 -7.12 0.61
CA ALA A 100 6.74 -6.92 -0.14
C ALA A 100 7.05 -8.12 -1.03
N SER A 101 6.98 -9.33 -0.48
CA SER A 101 7.24 -10.57 -1.23
C SER A 101 6.32 -10.70 -2.45
N ARG A 102 5.02 -10.42 -2.30
CA ARG A 102 4.05 -10.44 -3.40
C ARG A 102 4.37 -9.38 -4.45
N HIS A 103 4.68 -8.15 -4.02
CA HIS A 103 5.02 -7.04 -4.91
C HIS A 103 6.27 -7.36 -5.74
N PHE A 104 7.37 -7.78 -5.10
CA PHE A 104 8.63 -8.08 -5.80
C PHE A 104 8.56 -9.34 -6.69
N LYS A 105 7.79 -10.36 -6.31
CA LYS A 105 7.47 -11.49 -7.21
C LYS A 105 6.69 -11.04 -8.44
N THR A 106 5.80 -10.06 -8.28
CA THR A 106 5.05 -9.47 -9.40
C THR A 106 6.00 -8.69 -10.32
N LEU A 107 6.89 -7.85 -9.78
CA LEU A 107 7.91 -7.15 -10.56
C LEU A 107 8.81 -8.14 -11.31
N PHE A 108 9.29 -9.18 -10.64
CA PHE A 108 10.08 -10.24 -11.26
C PHE A 108 9.34 -10.91 -12.41
N LYS A 109 8.06 -11.29 -12.21
CA LYS A 109 7.24 -11.93 -13.24
C LYS A 109 7.05 -11.02 -14.46
N ILE A 110 6.84 -9.72 -14.27
CA ILE A 110 6.73 -8.77 -15.37
C ILE A 110 8.07 -8.66 -16.11
N ALA A 111 9.16 -8.46 -15.37
CA ALA A 111 10.48 -8.23 -15.94
C ALA A 111 11.04 -9.48 -16.65
N ALA A 112 10.69 -10.68 -16.20
CA ALA A 112 11.17 -11.95 -16.74
C ALA A 112 10.32 -12.50 -17.90
N ASP A 113 9.27 -11.78 -18.33
CA ASP A 113 8.44 -12.25 -19.45
C ASP A 113 9.27 -12.29 -20.76
N PRO A 114 9.27 -13.42 -21.51
CA PRO A 114 10.04 -13.55 -22.74
C PRO A 114 9.67 -12.55 -23.84
N ALA A 115 8.42 -12.07 -23.86
CA ALA A 115 7.95 -11.05 -24.79
C ALA A 115 8.14 -9.62 -24.24
N GLY A 116 8.86 -9.49 -23.13
CA GLY A 116 9.21 -8.23 -22.48
C GLY A 116 8.18 -7.73 -21.46
N PRO A 117 8.54 -6.71 -20.65
CA PRO A 117 7.70 -6.18 -19.56
C PRO A 117 6.28 -5.76 -20.00
N GLY A 118 6.15 -5.25 -21.23
CA GLY A 118 4.88 -4.91 -21.87
C GLY A 118 3.88 -6.07 -21.91
N ALA A 119 4.34 -7.23 -22.36
CA ALA A 119 3.55 -8.45 -22.39
C ALA A 119 3.35 -9.02 -20.98
N GLY A 120 4.41 -9.00 -20.16
CA GLY A 120 4.40 -9.51 -18.79
C GLY A 120 3.31 -8.89 -17.92
N ILE A 121 3.15 -7.56 -17.96
CA ILE A 121 2.09 -6.88 -17.20
C ILE A 121 0.68 -7.23 -17.72
N GLY A 122 0.51 -7.43 -19.02
CA GLY A 122 -0.77 -7.80 -19.62
C GLY A 122 -1.22 -9.23 -19.29
N ARG A 123 -0.26 -10.10 -18.95
CA ARG A 123 -0.50 -11.48 -18.52
C ARG A 123 -0.74 -11.64 -17.02
N LEU A 124 -0.69 -10.55 -16.24
CA LEU A 124 -1.02 -10.60 -14.82
C LEU A 124 -2.48 -10.98 -14.60
N ARG A 125 -2.71 -11.73 -13.52
CA ARG A 125 -4.02 -12.14 -13.04
C ARG A 125 -4.05 -11.93 -11.52
N PRO A 126 -4.91 -11.03 -11.00
CA PRO A 126 -5.86 -10.18 -11.73
C PRO A 126 -5.17 -9.12 -12.61
N PRO A 127 -5.84 -8.65 -13.68
CA PRO A 127 -5.29 -7.58 -14.52
C PRO A 127 -5.21 -6.27 -13.73
N VAL A 128 -4.13 -5.51 -13.97
CA VAL A 128 -3.90 -4.20 -13.35
C VAL A 128 -4.15 -3.12 -14.40
N PHE A 129 -4.91 -2.08 -14.05
CA PHE A 129 -5.31 -1.01 -14.95
C PHE A 129 -4.92 0.38 -14.43
N GLY A 130 -5.03 1.38 -15.31
CA GLY A 130 -4.87 2.79 -14.97
C GLY A 130 -3.50 3.16 -14.40
N PRO A 131 -3.40 4.20 -13.56
CA PRO A 131 -2.13 4.69 -13.03
C PRO A 131 -1.31 3.64 -12.27
N ARG A 132 -1.99 2.66 -11.65
CA ARG A 132 -1.33 1.53 -10.97
C ARG A 132 -0.56 0.65 -11.95
N ARG A 133 -1.10 0.42 -13.14
CA ARG A 133 -0.43 -0.35 -14.21
C ARG A 133 0.84 0.36 -14.66
N ASP A 134 0.76 1.67 -14.90
CA ASP A 134 1.90 2.44 -15.42
C ASP A 134 3.01 2.59 -14.37
N ARG A 135 2.65 2.76 -13.09
CA ARG A 135 3.61 2.74 -11.98
C ARG A 135 4.29 1.37 -11.86
N LEU A 136 3.53 0.28 -11.87
CA LEU A 136 4.05 -1.08 -11.75
C LEU A 136 4.95 -1.45 -12.93
N MET A 137 4.62 -1.00 -14.15
CA MET A 137 5.46 -1.15 -15.33
C MET A 137 6.81 -0.44 -15.14
N ARG A 138 6.80 0.84 -14.71
CA ARG A 138 8.03 1.60 -14.47
C ARG A 138 8.90 0.95 -13.39
N GLN A 139 8.29 0.49 -12.30
CA GLN A 139 8.99 -0.25 -11.26
C GLN A 139 9.61 -1.54 -11.80
N ALA A 140 8.86 -2.35 -12.55
CA ALA A 140 9.37 -3.59 -13.13
C ALA A 140 10.56 -3.36 -14.08
N GLN A 141 10.50 -2.30 -14.88
CA GLN A 141 11.60 -1.90 -15.76
C GLN A 141 12.83 -1.42 -14.97
N GLY A 142 12.63 -0.58 -13.94
CA GLY A 142 13.73 -0.04 -13.12
C GLY A 142 14.44 -1.10 -12.28
N TRP A 143 13.72 -2.12 -11.81
CA TRP A 143 14.31 -3.23 -11.08
C TRP A 143 14.92 -4.29 -12.01
N GLY A 144 14.24 -4.63 -13.10
CA GLY A 144 14.64 -5.70 -13.99
C GLY A 144 14.69 -7.08 -13.31
N VAL A 145 15.06 -8.11 -14.08
CA VAL A 145 15.04 -9.51 -13.60
C VAL A 145 16.02 -9.72 -12.43
N SER A 146 17.24 -9.21 -12.55
CA SER A 146 18.31 -9.48 -11.58
C SER A 146 18.01 -8.88 -10.20
N LYS A 147 17.68 -7.59 -10.12
CA LYS A 147 17.42 -6.95 -8.82
C LYS A 147 16.11 -7.45 -8.22
N SER A 148 15.07 -7.68 -9.03
CA SER A 148 13.81 -8.26 -8.52
C SER A 148 14.02 -9.67 -7.96
N LYS A 149 14.86 -10.50 -8.59
CA LYS A 149 15.21 -11.82 -8.05
C LYS A 149 15.93 -11.71 -6.70
N GLN A 150 16.97 -10.88 -6.61
CA GLN A 150 17.70 -10.65 -5.35
C GLN A 150 16.79 -10.11 -4.24
N ALA A 151 15.83 -9.23 -4.58
CA ALA A 151 14.84 -8.74 -3.63
C ALA A 151 13.95 -9.86 -3.08
N VAL A 152 13.49 -10.78 -3.94
CA VAL A 152 12.69 -11.94 -3.53
C VAL A 152 13.48 -12.86 -2.60
N GLU A 153 14.77 -13.08 -2.87
CA GLU A 153 15.66 -13.89 -2.02
C GLU A 153 15.83 -13.22 -0.64
N MET A 154 16.15 -11.92 -0.60
CA MET A 154 16.29 -11.17 0.66
C MET A 154 15.01 -11.18 1.50
N LEU A 155 13.84 -11.12 0.86
CA LEU A 155 12.55 -11.17 1.54
C LEU A 155 12.22 -12.57 2.06
N ALA A 156 12.67 -13.63 1.38
CA ALA A 156 12.53 -14.99 1.88
C ALA A 156 13.37 -15.20 3.16
N ASP A 157 14.61 -14.68 3.18
CA ASP A 157 15.47 -14.72 4.37
C ASP A 157 14.87 -13.92 5.54
N LEU A 158 14.27 -12.76 5.24
CA LEU A 158 13.56 -11.96 6.24
C LEU A 158 12.36 -12.72 6.81
N ASP A 159 11.51 -13.34 5.98
CA ASP A 159 10.34 -14.09 6.46
C ASP A 159 10.76 -15.25 7.37
N LEU A 160 11.83 -15.98 7.02
CA LEU A 160 12.40 -17.03 7.87
C LEU A 160 12.89 -16.48 9.22
N THR A 161 13.59 -15.34 9.18
CA THR A 161 14.10 -14.66 10.38
C THR A 161 12.96 -14.22 11.30
N LEU A 162 11.89 -13.63 10.74
CA LEU A 162 10.73 -13.16 11.50
C LEU A 162 9.94 -14.29 12.17
N ARG A 163 10.02 -15.51 11.64
CA ARG A 163 9.31 -16.70 12.16
C ARG A 163 10.18 -17.57 13.06
N SER A 164 11.47 -17.25 13.21
CA SER A 164 12.40 -18.03 14.02
C SER A 164 12.12 -17.84 15.51
N ALA A 165 11.92 -18.95 16.24
CA ALA A 165 11.64 -18.94 17.67
C ALA A 165 12.81 -18.41 18.52
N GLY A 166 14.04 -18.44 17.99
CA GLY A 166 15.25 -17.93 18.67
C GLY A 166 15.57 -16.47 18.37
N GLN A 167 14.70 -15.76 17.63
CA GLN A 167 14.99 -14.39 17.20
C GLN A 167 14.72 -13.38 18.32
N THR A 168 15.77 -12.69 18.77
CA THR A 168 15.70 -11.73 19.89
C THR A 168 15.63 -10.26 19.46
N ALA A 169 16.04 -9.95 18.22
CA ALA A 169 15.99 -8.57 17.73
C ALA A 169 14.54 -8.13 17.42
N PRO A 170 14.19 -6.85 17.63
CA PRO A 170 12.85 -6.34 17.33
C PRO A 170 12.45 -6.53 15.85
N ALA A 171 11.34 -7.24 15.61
CA ALA A 171 10.85 -7.57 14.27
C ALA A 171 10.62 -6.35 13.37
N ALA A 172 10.14 -5.24 13.95
CA ALA A 172 9.94 -3.98 13.24
C ALA A 172 11.27 -3.42 12.69
N ALA A 173 12.33 -3.40 13.51
CA ALA A 173 13.64 -2.89 13.11
C ALA A 173 14.31 -3.76 12.04
N LEU A 174 14.16 -5.09 12.13
CA LEU A 174 14.65 -6.01 11.09
C LEU A 174 13.98 -5.73 9.74
N THR A 175 12.65 -5.56 9.77
CA THR A 175 11.84 -5.32 8.58
C THR A 175 12.17 -3.96 7.97
N GLU A 176 12.22 -2.89 8.79
CA GLU A 176 12.61 -1.55 8.34
C GLU A 176 13.98 -1.55 7.65
N ARG A 177 14.99 -2.17 8.28
CA ARG A 177 16.34 -2.27 7.70
C ARG A 177 16.35 -3.02 6.36
N ALA A 178 15.57 -4.09 6.24
CA ALA A 178 15.44 -4.84 4.99
C ALA A 178 14.79 -3.97 3.90
N LEU A 179 13.70 -3.27 4.22
CA LEU A 179 13.02 -2.36 3.29
C LEU A 179 13.94 -1.21 2.83
N ILE A 180 14.72 -0.61 3.73
CA ILE A 180 15.73 0.40 3.38
C ILE A 180 16.79 -0.18 2.43
N ARG A 181 17.29 -1.39 2.72
CA ARG A 181 18.28 -2.06 1.86
C ARG A 181 17.72 -2.30 0.46
N LEU A 182 16.47 -2.76 0.35
CA LEU A 182 15.78 -2.92 -0.93
C LEU A 182 15.68 -1.58 -1.69
N ALA A 183 15.23 -0.51 -1.02
CA ALA A 183 15.13 0.81 -1.65
C ALA A 183 16.48 1.35 -2.16
N MET A 184 17.58 1.00 -1.50
CA MET A 184 18.92 1.36 -1.99
C MET A 184 19.37 0.54 -3.21
N MET A 185 18.82 -0.65 -3.46
CA MET A 185 19.20 -1.48 -4.61
C MET A 185 18.74 -0.90 -5.94
N VAL A 186 17.55 -0.29 -5.99
CA VAL A 186 17.03 0.28 -7.24
C VAL A 186 17.76 1.56 -7.65
N ARG A 187 18.32 2.31 -6.68
CA ARG A 187 19.10 3.54 -6.90
C ARG A 187 20.50 3.30 -7.49
N ARG A 188 21.02 2.08 -7.38
CA ARG A 188 22.36 1.70 -7.89
C ARG A 188 22.27 1.21 -9.33
#